data_AF-A0A7L3CNT4-F1
#
_entry.id   AF-A0A7L3CNT4-F1
#
_cell.length_a   1.000
_cell.length_b   1.000
_cell.length_c   1.000
_cell.angle_alpha   90.00
_cell.angle_beta   90.00
_cell.angle_gamma   90.00
#
_symmetry.space_group_name_H-M   'P 1'
#
loop_
_entity.id
_entity.type
_entity.pdbx_description
1 polymer ?
#
loop_
_entity_poly.entity_id
_entity_poly.type
_entity_poly.pdbx_seq_one_letter_code
_entity_poly.pdbx_strand_id
1 'polypeptide(L)' 'GVSVTWLGDWVAVASGLGVRVSSDGRQAVTVTVGAELRGGTRGLCGPYNDDPADDFLRPGGDVAPFAASFGNSWKIP' A
#
# COMPACT_ATOMS: atom_id res chain seq x y z
N GLY A 1 2.22 -5.59 19.07
CA GLY A 1 3.41 -6.46 18.85
C GLY A 1 3.64 -6.64 17.37
N VAL A 2 4.82 -7.12 16.98
CA VAL A 2 5.14 -7.52 15.59
C VAL A 2 5.28 -9.03 15.56
N SER A 3 4.72 -9.69 14.55
CA SER A 3 4.90 -11.12 14.29
C SER A 3 5.44 -11.35 12.89
N VAL A 4 6.22 -12.41 12.75
CA VAL A 4 6.75 -12.91 11.47
C VAL A 4 6.22 -14.32 11.27
N THR A 5 5.72 -14.63 10.07
CA THR A 5 5.11 -15.93 9.76
C THR A 5 5.51 -16.36 8.36
N TRP A 6 5.83 -17.64 8.20
CA TRP A 6 6.10 -18.26 6.90
C TRP A 6 4.82 -18.92 6.38
N LEU A 7 4.39 -18.56 5.18
CA LEU A 7 3.16 -19.00 4.52
C LEU A 7 3.53 -19.73 3.22
N GLY A 8 4.13 -20.92 3.35
CA GLY A 8 4.77 -21.59 2.22
C GLY A 8 5.99 -20.79 1.75
N ASP A 9 6.03 -20.43 0.47
CA ASP A 9 7.12 -19.64 -0.14
C ASP A 9 7.07 -18.15 0.22
N TRP A 10 6.07 -17.72 0.99
CA TRP A 10 5.90 -16.32 1.38
C TRP A 10 6.37 -16.09 2.83
N VAL A 11 6.92 -14.91 3.08
CA VAL A 11 7.13 -14.36 4.43
C VAL A 11 6.14 -13.23 4.67
N ALA A 12 5.45 -13.28 5.80
CA ALA A 12 4.51 -12.25 6.24
C ALA A 12 5.00 -11.60 7.54
N VAL A 13 5.01 -10.27 7.57
CA VAL A 13 5.25 -9.47 8.77
C VAL A 13 3.95 -8.76 9.11
N ALA A 14 3.41 -9.00 10.30
CA ALA A 14 2.19 -8.36 10.78
C ALA A 14 2.46 -7.49 12.00
N SER A 15 1.79 -6.34 12.05
CA SER A 15 1.79 -5.43 13.18
C SER A 15 0.43 -5.45 13.88
N GLY A 16 0.43 -5.26 15.20
CA GLY A 16 -0.78 -5.00 15.97
C GLY A 16 -1.52 -3.71 15.59
N LEU A 17 -0.98 -2.93 14.66
CA LEU A 17 -1.61 -1.75 14.05
C LEU A 17 -2.54 -2.09 12.87
N GLY A 18 -2.81 -3.37 12.61
CA GLY A 18 -3.72 -3.80 11.53
C GLY A 18 -3.10 -3.80 10.13
N VAL A 19 -1.76 -3.78 10.04
CA VAL A 19 -1.02 -3.87 8.77
C VAL A 19 -0.29 -5.21 8.70
N ARG A 20 -0.41 -5.88 7.55
CA ARG A 20 0.40 -7.05 7.19
C ARG A 20 1.06 -6.82 5.85
N VAL A 21 2.37 -6.99 5.78
CA VAL A 21 3.15 -7.02 4.53
C VAL A 21 3.58 -8.45 4.28
N SER A 22 3.32 -8.97 3.09
CA SER A 22 3.76 -10.31 2.69
C SER A 22 4.56 -10.25 1.39
N SER A 23 5.64 -11.03 1.30
CA SER A 23 6.49 -11.10 0.11
C SER A 23 6.85 -12.54 -0.22
N ASP A 24 6.93 -12.85 -1.51
CA ASP A 24 7.44 -14.13 -2.04
C ASP A 24 8.98 -14.20 -2.08
N GLY A 25 9.67 -13.18 -1.56
CA GLY A 25 11.13 -13.05 -1.63
C GLY A 25 11.66 -12.73 -3.04
N ARG A 26 10.80 -12.42 -4.00
CA ARG A 26 11.15 -12.09 -5.39
C ARG A 26 10.54 -10.73 -5.79
N GLN A 27 9.42 -10.75 -6.51
CA GLN A 27 8.82 -9.54 -7.10
C GLN A 27 7.43 -9.25 -6.53
N ALA A 28 6.78 -10.24 -5.90
CA ALA A 28 5.43 -10.08 -5.42
C ALA A 28 5.46 -9.59 -3.96
N VAL A 29 4.82 -8.45 -3.74
CA VAL A 29 4.59 -7.88 -2.42
C VAL A 29 3.11 -7.56 -2.30
N THR A 30 2.50 -7.97 -1.20
CA THR A 30 1.11 -7.64 -0.88
C THR A 30 1.07 -6.92 0.46
N VAL A 31 0.26 -5.87 0.53
CA VAL A 31 -0.02 -5.14 1.76
C VAL A 31 -1.50 -5.29 2.06
N THR A 32 -1.81 -5.87 3.23
CA THR A 32 -3.18 -5.94 3.75
C THR A 32 -3.31 -4.94 4.89
N VAL A 33 -4.36 -4.13 4.83
CA VAL A 33 -4.64 -3.06 5.77
C VAL A 33 -6.03 -3.30 6.37
N GLY A 34 -6.15 -3.19 7.68
CA GLY A 34 -7.43 -3.33 8.38
C GLY A 34 -8.37 -2.14 8.15
N ALA A 35 -9.66 -2.37 8.36
CA ALA A 35 -10.71 -1.39 8.08
C ALA A 35 -10.60 -0.11 8.95
N GLU A 36 -9.95 -0.20 10.11
CA GLU A 36 -9.66 0.93 10.99
C GLU A 36 -8.74 1.98 10.36
N LEU A 37 -8.05 1.65 9.26
CA LEU A 37 -7.18 2.55 8.51
C LEU A 37 -7.80 3.06 7.20
N ARG A 38 -9.10 2.82 6.97
CA ARG A 38 -9.84 3.31 5.79
C ARG A 38 -9.71 4.84 5.66
N GLY A 39 -9.36 5.32 4.47
CA GLY A 39 -9.14 6.73 4.15
C GLY A 39 -7.80 7.29 4.65
N GLY A 40 -7.04 6.53 5.43
CA GLY A 40 -5.80 6.96 6.08
C GLY A 40 -4.52 6.63 5.32
N THR A 41 -4.59 5.79 4.29
CA THR A 41 -3.40 5.39 3.52
C THR A 41 -2.99 6.49 2.54
N ARG A 42 -1.71 6.55 2.18
CA ARG A 42 -1.19 7.40 1.11
C ARG A 42 -0.07 6.65 0.41
N GLY A 43 0.13 6.90 -0.88
CA GLY A 43 1.16 6.23 -1.67
C GLY A 43 0.61 5.56 -2.92
N LEU A 44 1.41 4.67 -3.51
CA LEU A 44 1.10 3.98 -4.76
C LEU A 44 -0.14 3.06 -4.70
N CYS A 45 -0.61 2.71 -3.50
CA CYS A 45 -1.82 1.90 -3.28
C CYS A 45 -3.08 2.77 -3.02
N GLY A 46 -3.01 4.08 -3.26
CA GLY A 46 -4.16 4.99 -3.12
C GLY A 46 -4.56 5.27 -1.66
N PRO A 47 -5.68 5.99 -1.47
CA PRO A 47 -6.15 6.45 -0.15
C PRO A 47 -7.02 5.45 0.63
N TYR A 48 -7.34 4.28 0.05
CA TYR A 48 -8.18 3.24 0.68
C TYR A 48 -9.54 3.78 1.15
N ASN A 49 -10.30 4.41 0.27
CA ASN A 49 -11.58 5.07 0.56
C ASN A 49 -12.76 4.56 -0.29
N ASP A 50 -12.57 3.46 -1.03
CA ASP A 50 -13.51 2.85 -1.98
C ASP A 50 -13.90 3.75 -3.17
N ASP A 51 -13.10 4.78 -3.48
CA ASP A 51 -13.27 5.62 -4.66
C ASP A 51 -12.11 5.41 -5.66
N PRO A 52 -12.30 4.62 -6.74
CA PRO A 52 -11.24 4.40 -7.72
C PRO A 52 -10.91 5.68 -8.54
N ALA A 53 -11.72 6.73 -8.46
CA ALA A 53 -11.47 7.97 -9.19
C ALA A 53 -10.30 8.77 -8.60
N ASP A 54 -9.93 8.54 -7.33
CA ASP A 54 -8.85 9.27 -6.65
C ASP A 54 -7.65 8.40 -6.27
N ASP A 55 -7.59 7.15 -6.73
CA ASP A 55 -6.45 6.24 -6.46
C ASP A 55 -5.10 6.80 -6.97
N PHE A 56 -5.13 7.69 -7.96
CA PHE A 56 -3.94 8.40 -8.46
C PHE A 56 -3.66 9.71 -7.72
N LEU A 57 -4.07 9.82 -6.44
CA LEU A 57 -3.78 10.96 -5.56
C LEU A 57 -2.27 11.12 -5.34
N ARG A 58 -1.72 12.26 -5.76
CA ARG A 58 -0.30 12.58 -5.60
C ARG A 58 -0.02 13.18 -4.21
N PRO A 59 1.27 13.25 -3.78
CA PRO A 59 1.64 13.90 -2.52
C PRO A 59 1.19 15.37 -2.42
N GLY A 60 1.03 16.06 -3.56
CA GLY A 60 0.55 17.44 -3.64
C GLY A 60 -0.95 17.62 -3.44
N GLY A 61 -1.72 16.53 -3.33
CA GLY A 61 -3.17 16.55 -3.11
C GLY A 61 -4.02 16.58 -4.38
N ASP A 62 -3.41 16.58 -5.57
CA ASP A 62 -4.12 16.51 -6.85
C ASP A 62 -4.04 15.11 -7.49
N VAL A 63 -5.11 14.73 -8.21
CA VAL A 63 -5.20 13.43 -8.90
C VAL A 63 -4.48 13.51 -10.23
N ALA A 64 -3.58 12.56 -10.50
CA ALA A 64 -2.89 12.49 -11.79
C ALA A 64 -3.77 11.84 -12.87
N PRO A 65 -3.75 12.32 -14.13
CA PRO A 65 -4.53 11.73 -15.20
C PRO A 65 -3.95 10.41 -15.72
N PHE A 66 -2.67 10.11 -15.46
CA PHE A 66 -1.98 8.94 -15.97
C PHE A 66 -1.16 8.21 -14.89
N ALA A 67 -1.11 6.88 -15.00
CA ALA A 67 -0.37 6.02 -14.08
C ALA A 67 1.13 6.36 -14.02
N ALA A 68 1.75 6.69 -15.15
CA ALA A 68 3.16 7.06 -15.19
C ALA A 68 3.45 8.35 -14.41
N SER A 69 2.61 9.39 -14.58
CA SER A 69 2.74 10.64 -13.81
C SER A 69 2.46 10.43 -12.31
N PHE A 70 1.50 9.56 -11.98
CA PHE A 70 1.22 9.17 -10.60
C PHE A 70 2.41 8.46 -9.96
N GLY A 71 2.91 7.39 -10.60
CA GLY A 71 4.04 6.60 -10.10
C GLY A 71 5.30 7.43 -9.89
N ASN A 72 5.62 8.31 -10.83
CA ASN A 72 6.77 9.20 -10.74
C ASN A 72 6.66 10.21 -9.57
N SER A 73 5.44 10.62 -9.19
CA SER A 73 5.23 11.59 -8.10
C SER A 73 5.53 11.04 -6.70
N TRP A 74 5.50 9.71 -6.54
CA TRP A 74 5.76 9.01 -5.28
C TRP A 74 7.20 8.51 -5.16
N LYS A 75 8.08 8.90 -6.09
CA LYS A 75 9.50 8.57 -6.03
C LYS A 75 10.14 9.23 -4.80
N ILE A 76 10.80 8.42 -3.96
CA ILE A 76 11.63 8.90 -2.85
C ILE A 76 13.05 9.18 -3.37
N PRO A 77 13.72 10.27 -2.95
CA PRO A 77 15.10 10.58 -3.34
C PRO A 77 16.11 9.48 -3.01
#